data_AF-A0A951AUR7-F1
#
_entry.id   AF-A0A951AUR7-F1
#
_cell.length_a   1.000
_cell.length_b   1.000
_cell.length_c   1.000
_cell.angle_alpha   90.00
_cell.angle_beta   90.00
_cell.angle_gamma   90.00
#
_symmetry.space_group_name_H-M   'P 1'
#
loop_
_entity.id
_entity.type
_entity.pdbx_description
1 polymer ?
#
loop_
_entity_poly.entity_id
_entity_poly.type
_entity_poly.pdbx_seq_one_letter_code
_entity_poly.pdbx_strand_id
1 'polypeptide(L)' 'MSLPTILAGLAELERLGIGEEVTGRKRGWVFGYNRYVAILSEGTEPLPAEG' A
#
# COMPACT_ATOMS: atom_id res chain seq x y z
N MET A 1 4.10 -20.83 2.03
CA MET A 1 2.75 -20.25 2.10
C MET A 1 2.06 -20.43 0.77
N SER A 2 0.75 -20.68 0.75
CA SER A 2 -0.02 -20.90 -0.48
C SER A 2 -0.75 -19.61 -0.91
N LEU A 3 -1.04 -19.49 -2.21
CA LEU A 3 -1.74 -18.35 -2.78
C LEU A 3 -3.10 -18.03 -2.08
N PRO A 4 -3.92 -19.02 -1.69
CA PRO A 4 -5.16 -18.77 -0.95
C PRO A 4 -4.93 -18.11 0.42
N THR A 5 -3.88 -18.50 1.14
CA THR A 5 -3.54 -17.90 2.45
C THR A 5 -3.09 -16.46 2.30
N ILE A 6 -2.35 -16.14 1.24
CA ILE A 6 -1.91 -14.77 0.95
C ILE A 6 -3.10 -13.88 0.64
N LEU A 7 -4.03 -14.34 -0.22
CA LEU A 7 -5.24 -13.57 -0.57
C LEU A 7 -6.15 -13.34 0.64
N ALA A 8 -6.31 -14.33 1.52
CA ALA A 8 -7.08 -14.18 2.75
C ALA A 8 -6.48 -13.15 3.72
N GLY A 9 -5.15 -13.13 3.85
CA GLY A 9 -4.46 -12.13 4.67
C GLY A 9 -4.61 -10.72 4.13
N LEU A 10 -4.52 -10.55 2.80
CA LEU A 10 -4.71 -9.25 2.15
C LEU A 10 -6.13 -8.71 2.32
N ALA A 11 -7.14 -9.57 2.17
CA ALA A 11 -8.54 -9.19 2.39
C ALA A 11 -8.80 -8.77 3.85
N GLU A 12 -8.15 -9.41 4.81
CA GLU A 12 -8.30 -9.04 6.23
C GLU A 12 -7.60 -7.70 6.55
N LEU A 13 -6.44 -7.43 5.95
CA LEU A 13 -5.76 -6.13 6.08
C LEU A 13 -6.60 -4.99 5.48
N GLU A 14 -7.28 -5.24 4.37
CA GLU A 14 -8.22 -4.29 3.76
C GLU A 14 -9.44 -4.05 4.65
N ARG A 15 -10.04 -5.12 5.18
CA ARG A 15 -11.17 -5.05 6.12
C ARG A 15 -10.84 -4.25 7.39
N LEU A 16 -9.59 -4.35 7.84
CA LEU A 16 -9.09 -3.62 9.01
C LEU A 16 -8.65 -2.17 8.70
N GLY A 17 -8.70 -1.74 7.43
CA GLY A 17 -8.27 -0.40 7.00
C GLY A 17 -6.74 -0.21 7.05
N ILE A 18 -5.97 -1.30 7.06
CA ILE A 18 -4.50 -1.28 7.17
C ILE A 18 -3.82 -1.20 5.79
N GLY A 19 -4.51 -1.65 4.73
CA GLY A 19 -4.07 -1.50 3.35
C GLY A 19 -5.27 -1.32 2.42
N GLU A 20 -5.06 -0.64 1.29
CA GLU A 20 -6.09 -0.44 0.26
C GLU A 20 -5.56 -0.93 -1.09
N GLU A 21 -6.44 -1.47 -1.93
CA GLU A 21 -6.09 -1.88 -3.30
C GLU A 21 -5.90 -0.64 -4.18
N VAL A 22 -4.64 -0.33 -4.52
CA VAL A 22 -4.28 0.94 -5.18
C VAL A 22 -4.45 0.89 -6.71
N THR A 23 -4.73 -0.29 -7.29
CA THR A 23 -4.67 -0.50 -8.74
C THR A 23 -6.03 -0.47 -9.45
N GLY A 24 -7.16 -0.51 -8.73
CA GLY A 24 -8.51 -0.59 -9.30
C GLY A 24 -8.74 -1.81 -10.20
N ARG A 25 -7.92 -2.87 -10.10
CA ARG A 25 -7.91 -4.02 -11.03
C ARG A 25 -8.21 -5.33 -10.29
N LYS A 26 -9.03 -6.19 -10.90
CA LYS A 26 -9.40 -7.51 -10.35
C LYS A 26 -8.23 -8.51 -10.20
N ARG A 27 -7.03 -8.22 -10.73
CA ARG A 27 -5.81 -9.04 -10.66
C ARG A 27 -4.56 -8.16 -10.82
N GLY A 28 -3.49 -8.51 -10.10
CA GLY A 28 -2.21 -7.78 -10.12
C GLY A 28 -2.04 -6.78 -8.98
N TRP A 29 -2.65 -7.06 -7.82
CA TRP A 29 -2.70 -6.16 -6.68
C TRP A 29 -1.30 -5.81 -6.18
N VAL A 30 -0.96 -4.52 -6.25
CA VAL A 30 0.17 -3.95 -5.54
C VAL A 30 -0.39 -3.42 -4.22
N PHE A 31 -0.05 -4.08 -3.12
CA PHE A 31 -0.32 -3.56 -1.79
C PHE A 31 0.86 -2.67 -1.39
N GLY A 32 0.64 -1.37 -1.41
CA GLY A 32 1.57 -0.42 -0.81
C GLY A 32 1.48 -0.52 0.71
N TYR A 33 2.59 -0.83 1.38
CA TYR A 33 2.68 -0.61 2.81
C TYR A 33 2.95 0.87 3.06
N ASN A 34 1.91 1.68 2.96
CA ASN A 34 1.98 3.15 2.97
C ASN A 34 2.73 3.69 4.19
N ARG A 35 2.64 3.01 5.34
CA ARG A 35 3.40 3.39 6.55
C ARG A 35 4.91 3.26 6.37
N TYR A 36 5.39 2.25 5.64
CA TYR A 36 6.81 2.11 5.35
C TYR A 36 7.29 3.07 4.27
N VAL A 37 6.46 3.29 3.24
CA VAL A 37 6.77 4.32 2.23
C VAL A 37 6.86 5.70 2.89
N ALA A 38 5.94 6.04 3.80
CA ALA A 38 5.99 7.28 4.56
C ALA A 38 7.29 7.42 5.36
N ILE A 39 7.71 6.39 6.10
CA ILE A 39 8.99 6.38 6.83
C ILE A 39 10.19 6.60 5.90
N LEU A 40 10.19 5.97 4.73
CA LEU A 40 11.26 6.15 3.74
C LEU A 40 11.22 7.51 3.05
N SER A 41 10.05 8.15 3.01
CA SER A 41 9.86 9.45 2.35
C SER A 41 10.18 10.64 3.27
N GLU A 42 10.35 10.44 4.57
CA GLU A 42 10.78 11.50 5.50
C GLU A 42 12.09 12.16 5.03
N GLY A 43 12.06 13.48 4.85
CA GLY A 43 13.22 14.25 4.35
C GLY A 43 13.39 14.23 2.83
N THR A 44 12.45 13.64 2.10
CA THR A 44 12.37 13.68 0.63
C THR A 44 11.16 14.46 0.13
N GLU A 45 10.54 15.27 1.00
CA GLU A 45 9.39 16.09 0.65
C GLU A 45 9.72 16.97 -0.56
N PRO A 46 8.77 17.16 -1.49
CA PRO A 46 9.00 18.00 -2.66
C PRO A 46 9.51 19.38 -2.25
N LEU A 47 10.58 19.83 -2.91
CA LEU A 47 11.05 21.19 -2.73
C LEU A 47 9.89 22.14 -3.03
N PRO A 48 9.67 23.16 -2.17
CA PRO A 48 8.58 24.11 -2.38
C PRO A 48 8.68 24.68 -3.79
N ALA A 49 7.59 24.60 -4.54
CA ALA A 49 7.52 25.19 -5.87
C ALA A 49 7.80 26.69 -5.72
N GLU A 50 8.84 27.17 -6.38
CA GLU A 50 9.17 28.59 -6.38
C GLU A 50 8.00 29.37 -6.99
N GLY A 51 7.61 30.46 -6.32
CA GLY A 51 6.46 31.29 -6.67
C GLY A 51 6.69 32.20 -7.87
#